data_AF-A0A1V4Q1M6-F1
#
_entry.id   AF-A0A1V4Q1M6-F1
#
_cell.length_a   1.000
_cell.length_b   1.000
_cell.length_c   1.000
_cell.angle_alpha   90.00
_cell.angle_beta   90.00
_cell.angle_gamma   90.00
#
_symmetry.space_group_name_H-M   'P 1'
#
loop_
_entity.id
_entity.type
_entity.pdbx_description
1 polymer ?
#
loop_
_entity_poly.entity_id
_entity_poly.type
_entity_poly.pdbx_seq_one_letter_code
_entity_poly.pdbx_strand_id
1 'polypeptide(L)' 'TTPGSRLLFPELSEPTAPVRASRVPTAHTGGLTMPRRKTTRAQDRTRRIQRERDLNDSYPKSACAT' A
#
# COMPACT_ATOMS: atom_id res chain seq x y z
N THR A 1 -26.86 -13.24 0.74
CA THR A 1 -27.02 -11.82 1.07
C THR A 1 -28.43 -11.61 1.57
N THR A 2 -28.62 -10.94 2.70
CA THR A 2 -29.96 -10.73 3.29
C THR A 2 -30.39 -9.28 3.06
N PRO A 3 -31.51 -9.02 2.38
CA PRO A 3 -31.95 -7.65 2.10
C PRO A 3 -32.41 -6.95 3.39
N GLY A 4 -32.09 -5.65 3.52
CA GLY A 4 -32.49 -4.84 4.68
C GLY A 4 -34.01 -4.68 4.82
N SER A 5 -34.75 -4.82 3.73
CA SER A 5 -36.23 -4.78 3.69
C SER A 5 -36.90 -6.02 4.29
N ARG A 6 -36.15 -7.03 4.73
CA ARG A 6 -36.68 -8.29 5.27
C ARG A 6 -37.65 -8.10 6.44
N LEU A 7 -37.48 -7.04 7.23
CA LEU A 7 -38.38 -6.72 8.35
C LEU A 7 -39.75 -6.19 7.88
N LEU A 8 -39.80 -5.55 6.72
CA LEU A 8 -41.01 -4.94 6.16
C LEU A 8 -41.78 -5.91 5.27
N PHE A 9 -41.05 -6.78 4.55
CA PHE A 9 -41.63 -7.72 3.58
C PHE A 9 -41.01 -9.11 3.76
N PRO A 10 -41.40 -9.86 4.80
CA PRO A 10 -40.82 -11.17 5.10
C PRO A 10 -41.09 -12.17 3.99
N GLU A 11 -42.33 -12.27 3.49
CA GLU A 11 -42.72 -13.25 2.46
C GLU A 11 -41.99 -13.04 1.13
N LEU A 12 -41.79 -11.78 0.71
CA LEU A 12 -41.06 -11.45 -0.52
C LEU A 12 -39.54 -11.63 -0.38
N SER A 13 -39.04 -11.70 0.85
CA SER A 13 -37.61 -11.87 1.14
C SER A 13 -37.23 -13.34 1.37
N GLU A 14 -38.18 -14.28 1.22
CA GLU A 14 -37.91 -15.70 1.32
C GLU A 14 -37.24 -16.22 0.05
N PRO A 15 -36.15 -16.99 0.18
CA PRO A 15 -35.52 -17.62 -0.97
C PRO A 15 -36.46 -18.64 -1.61
N THR A 16 -36.72 -18.52 -2.90
CA THR A 16 -37.51 -19.49 -3.67
C THR A 16 -36.87 -20.88 -3.74
N ALA A 17 -35.56 -20.98 -3.48
CA ALA A 17 -34.78 -22.21 -3.51
C ALA A 17 -33.74 -22.22 -2.38
N PRO A 18 -33.30 -23.41 -1.92
CA PRO A 18 -32.28 -23.51 -0.88
C PRO A 18 -30.98 -22.83 -1.31
N VAL A 19 -30.56 -21.84 -0.53
CA VAL A 19 -29.29 -21.13 -0.76
C VAL A 19 -28.15 -22.01 -0.24
N ARG A 20 -27.31 -22.49 -1.15
CA ARG A 20 -26.02 -23.09 -0.77
C ARG A 20 -25.05 -21.98 -0.44
N ALA A 21 -24.63 -21.88 0.82
CA ALA A 21 -23.58 -20.95 1.21
C ALA A 21 -22.26 -21.38 0.54
N SER A 22 -21.86 -20.66 -0.52
CA SER A 22 -20.51 -20.81 -1.06
C SER A 22 -19.51 -20.14 -0.12
N ARG A 23 -18.31 -20.71 -0.02
CA ARG A 23 -17.20 -20.06 0.68
C ARG A 23 -16.90 -18.71 0.01
N VAL A 24 -16.51 -17.71 0.79
CA VAL A 24 -16.06 -16.43 0.25
C VAL A 24 -14.92 -16.71 -0.74
N PRO A 25 -15.01 -16.25 -2.00
CA PRO A 25 -13.95 -16.46 -2.97
C PRO A 25 -12.67 -15.80 -2.46
N THR A 26 -11.56 -16.54 -2.52
CA THR A 26 -10.24 -16.02 -2.16
C THR A 26 -9.93 -14.84 -3.06
N ALA A 27 -9.55 -13.70 -2.47
CA ALA A 27 -9.16 -12.53 -3.25
C ALA A 27 -8.04 -12.92 -4.24
N HIS A 28 -8.30 -12.74 -5.53
CA HIS A 28 -7.36 -13.07 -6.61
C HIS A 28 -6.13 -12.13 -6.61
N THR A 29 -6.13 -11.13 -5.74
CA THR A 29 -5.11 -10.08 -5.60
C THR A 29 -3.94 -10.51 -4.71
N GLY A 30 -3.85 -11.78 -4.32
CA GLY A 30 -2.72 -12.32 -3.56
C GLY A 30 -1.38 -11.98 -4.25
N GLY A 31 -0.50 -11.28 -3.54
CA GLY A 31 0.81 -10.87 -4.07
C GLY A 31 0.84 -9.57 -4.87
N LEU A 32 -0.31 -9.02 -5.30
CA LEU A 32 -0.42 -7.71 -5.94
C LEU A 32 -0.56 -6.59 -4.90
N THR A 33 0.44 -6.47 -4.02
CA THR A 33 0.47 -5.40 -3.02
C THR A 33 1.35 -4.26 -3.50
N MET A 34 0.88 -3.02 -3.33
CA MET A 34 1.73 -1.85 -3.55
C MET A 34 2.99 -1.91 -2.67
N PRO A 35 4.18 -1.62 -3.21
CA PRO A 35 5.43 -1.70 -2.44
C PRO A 35 5.39 -0.72 -1.27
N ARG A 36 5.76 -1.21 -0.08
CA ARG A 36 5.91 -0.38 1.11
C ARG A 36 7.25 0.35 1.06
N ARG A 37 7.26 1.63 1.46
CA ARG A 37 8.50 2.40 1.61
C ARG A 37 9.39 1.72 2.64
N LYS A 38 10.67 1.50 2.28
CA LYS A 38 11.69 0.93 3.17
C LYS A 38 12.41 2.01 4.00
N THR A 39 12.36 3.27 3.54
CA THR A 39 13.05 4.41 4.16
C THR A 39 12.13 5.60 4.29
N THR A 40 12.42 6.45 5.28
CA THR A 40 11.74 7.72 5.48
C THR A 40 12.38 8.83 4.65
N ARG A 41 11.63 9.90 4.38
CA ARG A 41 12.17 11.09 3.69
C ARG A 41 13.36 11.71 4.43
N ALA A 42 13.35 11.65 5.77
CA ALA A 42 14.46 12.14 6.59
C ALA A 42 15.73 11.29 6.38
N GLN A 43 15.61 9.96 6.36
CA GLN A 43 16.74 9.06 6.09
C GLN A 43 17.33 9.29 4.69
N ASP A 44 16.46 9.45 3.68
CA ASP A 44 16.91 9.73 2.32
C ASP A 44 17.64 11.09 2.22
N ARG A 45 17.15 12.10 2.94
CA ARG A 45 17.80 13.41 3.02
C ARG A 45 19.20 13.31 3.66
N THR A 46 19.32 12.62 4.78
CA THR A 46 20.62 12.42 5.46
C THR A 46 21.61 11.71 4.55
N ARG A 47 21.17 10.65 3.84
CA ARG A 47 22.01 9.92 2.88
C ARG A 47 22.51 10.80 1.75
N ARG A 48 21.64 11.67 1.19
CA ARG A 48 22.03 12.59 0.11
C ARG A 48 23.08 13.59 0.59
N ILE A 49 22.88 14.20 1.77
CA ILE A 49 23.84 15.16 2.35
C ILE A 49 25.19 14.48 2.61
N GLN A 50 25.18 13.28 3.20
CA GLN A 50 26.43 12.58 3.47
C GLN A 50 27.18 12.27 2.18
N ARG A 51 26.48 11.76 1.16
CA ARG A 51 27.07 11.49 -0.15
C ARG A 51 27.70 12.74 -0.78
N GLU A 52 27.04 13.90 -0.69
CA GLU A 52 27.62 15.16 -1.20
C GLU A 52 28.86 15.57 -0.42
N ARG A 53 28.87 15.40 0.90
CA ARG A 53 30.05 15.69 1.73
C ARG A 53 31.22 14.78 1.35
N ASP A 54 30.98 13.49 1.23
CA ASP A 54 32.00 12.51 0.84
C ASP A 54 32.60 12.86 -0.53
N LEU A 55 31.76 13.26 -1.49
CA LEU A 55 32.21 13.74 -2.79
C LEU A 55 33.07 15.01 -2.64
N ASN A 56 32.59 16.02 -1.92
CA ASN A 56 33.32 17.28 -1.71
C ASN A 56 34.65 17.12 -0.96
N ASP A 57 34.76 16.10 -0.11
CA ASP A 57 36.01 15.77 0.58
C ASP A 57 36.97 14.99 -0.34
N SER A 58 36.44 14.19 -1.28
CA SER A 58 37.23 13.48 -2.30
C SER A 58 37.71 14.39 -3.44
N TYR A 59 37.01 15.50 -3.72
CA TYR A 59 37.46 16.52 -4.67
C TYR A 59 38.51 17.42 -4.01
N PRO A 60 39.73 17.58 -4.58
CA PRO A 60 40.72 18.47 -4.02
C PRO A 60 40.23 19.93 -4.09
N LYS A 61 40.04 20.56 -2.92
CA LYS A 61 39.69 21.98 -2.76
C LYS A 61 40.82 22.94 -3.20
N SER A 62 41.81 22.49 -3.97
CA SER A 62 42.97 23.27 -4.43
C SER A 62 42.71 24.07 -5.71
N ALA A 63 41.50 24.00 -6.28
CA ALA A 63 41.16 24.66 -7.54
C ALA A 63 40.71 26.14 -7.40
N CYS A 64 40.66 26.69 -6.19
CA CYS A 64 40.26 28.08 -5.96
C CYS A 64 41.23 28.77 -5.00
N ALA A 65 42.45 29.04 -5.49
CA ALA A 65 43.37 30.00 -4.92
C ALA A 65 43.94 30.83 -6.07
N THR A 66 43.19 31.87 -6.47
CA THR A 66 43.68 33.01 -7.25
C THR A 66 42.85 34.21 -6.87
#